data_AF-A0A7R8HAZ5-F1
#
_entry.id   AF-A0A7R8HAZ5-F1
#
_cell.length_a   1.000
_cell.length_b   1.000
_cell.length_c   1.000
_cell.angle_alpha   90.00
_cell.angle_beta   90.00
_cell.angle_gamma   90.00
#
_symmetry.space_group_name_H-M   'P 1'
#
loop_
_entity.id
_entity.type
_entity.pdbx_description
1 polymer ?
#
loop_
_entity_poly.entity_id
_entity_poly.type
_entity_poly.pdbx_seq_one_letter_code
_entity_poly.pdbx_strand_id
1 'polypeptide(L)'
;MSIDVEDENFNPWGEGPLLKSVEDSNDTDEAKKKKTHLSKSEAKALTKLEKEEIRKTEELVINGEEIEPKSVDDFEKIVLANPDSSLHWIQYIAFHANKGEMKEARLIIKRAIEKIHFREEEERLNVYIAWFNLEESISSEDEVETLLKEILKYNNEYKVYNRVSLIYSQSGKIKKAEELYKTMARKYGKEIEVWSKLGRHYFESVKNLKEARFTLQRALQHLDKKHHVEVTVKFAQMEFKYGEIERGKTIFETILSNYPKRIDLWNVYADTLVKAEEIQATRDLFERMITLNLQPKKMKAIFKKYIDFETLQNDDFKVDRIKKKALEYVESKVGALDTD
;
A
#
# COMPACT_ATOMS: atom_id res chain seq x y z
N MET A 1 -8.73 -0.94 -20.55
CA MET A 1 -9.57 -0.96 -19.33
C MET A 1 -8.63 -0.47 -18.26
N SER A 2 -8.75 0.82 -17.98
CA SER A 2 -7.87 1.55 -17.08
C SER A 2 -7.97 0.90 -15.71
N ILE A 3 -6.81 0.49 -15.19
CA ILE A 3 -6.69 0.05 -13.81
C ILE A 3 -6.76 1.35 -13.02
N ASP A 4 -7.89 1.56 -12.34
CA ASP A 4 -7.99 2.56 -11.30
C ASP A 4 -6.92 2.23 -10.27
N VAL A 5 -5.87 3.04 -10.27
CA VAL A 5 -4.88 3.08 -9.21
C VAL A 5 -5.58 3.79 -8.06
N GLU A 6 -6.42 3.07 -7.32
CA GLU A 6 -6.82 3.52 -6.00
C GLU A 6 -5.55 3.59 -5.13
N ASP A 7 -5.38 4.74 -4.47
CA ASP A 7 -4.28 5.09 -3.58
C ASP A 7 -4.10 4.07 -2.42
N GLU A 8 -3.51 2.91 -2.71
CA GLU A 8 -3.05 1.95 -1.70
C GLU A 8 -1.81 2.46 -0.94
N ASN A 9 -1.25 3.61 -1.35
CA ASN A 9 -0.04 4.21 -0.78
C ASN A 9 -0.28 5.55 -0.06
N PHE A 10 -1.51 5.92 0.30
CA PHE A 10 -1.70 7.02 1.25
C PHE A 10 -1.24 6.59 2.64
N ASN A 11 0.06 6.74 2.85
CA ASN A 11 0.73 6.68 4.13
C ASN A 11 0.99 8.13 4.57
N PRO A 12 0.12 8.73 5.40
CA PRO A 12 0.33 10.09 5.87
C PRO A 12 1.60 10.26 6.73
N TRP A 13 2.36 9.18 6.99
CA TRP A 13 3.43 9.13 7.99
C TRP A 13 4.75 8.46 7.55
N GLY A 14 4.91 8.02 6.30
CA GLY A 14 6.13 7.35 5.82
C GLY A 14 6.38 5.93 6.39
N GLU A 15 7.28 5.15 5.80
CA GLU A 15 7.49 3.72 6.13
C GLU A 15 7.91 3.48 7.60
N GLY A 16 7.14 2.65 8.33
CA GLY A 16 7.60 1.97 9.54
C GLY A 16 7.10 2.55 10.88
N PRO A 17 7.26 1.78 11.99
CA PRO A 17 6.72 2.13 13.29
C PRO A 17 7.36 3.42 13.82
N LEU A 18 6.51 4.30 14.37
CA LEU A 18 6.92 5.45 15.18
C LEU A 18 7.99 4.99 16.18
N LEU A 19 9.16 5.63 16.10
CA LEU A 19 10.39 5.39 16.88
C LEU A 19 11.33 4.34 16.28
N LYS A 20 12.36 4.83 15.58
CA LYS A 20 13.69 4.21 15.71
C LYS A 20 13.96 4.06 17.20
N SER A 21 14.27 2.83 17.61
CA SER A 21 14.81 2.49 18.91
C SER A 21 15.92 3.48 19.28
N VAL A 22 15.68 4.25 20.34
CA VAL A 22 16.76 4.96 21.03
C VAL A 22 17.66 3.87 21.60
N GLU A 23 18.80 3.64 20.94
CA GLU A 23 19.87 2.84 21.52
C GLU A 23 20.36 3.54 22.79
N ASP A 24 20.47 2.74 23.86
CA ASP A 24 21.01 3.09 25.16
C ASP A 24 22.31 3.90 25.04
N SER A 25 22.26 5.16 25.47
CA SER A 25 23.42 5.82 26.08
C SER A 25 23.10 6.06 27.54
N ASN A 26 23.47 5.08 28.36
CA ASN A 26 23.65 5.26 29.80
C ASN A 26 24.69 6.37 30.00
N ASP A 27 24.27 7.53 30.45
CA ASP A 27 25.12 8.40 31.25
C ASP A 27 24.26 9.03 32.34
N THR A 28 24.45 8.49 33.53
CA THR A 28 24.03 9.09 34.79
C THR A 28 24.71 10.44 34.93
N ASP A 29 23.95 11.52 35.15
CA ASP A 29 24.28 12.46 36.23
C ASP A 29 23.19 13.49 36.49
N GLU A 30 23.00 13.75 37.79
CA GLU A 30 22.11 14.73 38.37
C GLU A 30 22.38 16.14 37.85
N ALA A 31 21.35 16.84 37.32
CA ALA A 31 21.39 18.29 37.23
C ALA A 31 20.01 18.94 37.44
N LYS A 32 19.93 19.63 38.57
CA LYS A 32 18.82 20.45 39.07
C LYS A 32 18.28 21.44 38.03
N LYS A 33 16.95 21.58 38.01
CA LYS A 33 16.18 22.68 37.40
C LYS A 33 16.85 24.04 37.62
N LYS A 34 17.29 24.70 36.54
CA LYS A 34 17.43 26.16 36.47
C LYS A 34 16.56 26.69 35.33
N LYS A 35 15.50 27.42 35.67
CA LYS A 35 14.81 28.28 34.72
C LYS A 35 15.76 29.43 34.37
N THR A 36 16.40 29.36 33.21
CA THR A 36 17.17 30.47 32.67
C THR A 36 16.19 31.48 32.10
N HIS A 37 16.05 32.64 32.76
CA HIS A 37 15.38 33.79 32.18
C HIS A 37 16.25 34.29 31.02
N LEU A 38 15.74 34.25 29.79
CA LEU A 38 16.42 34.87 28.64
C LEU A 38 16.68 36.35 28.93
N SER A 39 17.87 36.83 28.58
CA SER A 39 18.17 38.24 28.72
C SER A 39 17.29 39.06 27.77
N LYS A 40 16.99 40.31 28.15
CA LYS A 40 16.16 41.22 27.34
C LYS A 40 16.73 41.46 25.93
N SER A 41 18.02 41.19 25.73
CA SER A 41 18.71 41.26 24.44
C SER A 41 18.47 40.00 23.59
N GLU A 42 18.53 38.82 24.20
CA GLU A 42 18.30 37.54 23.50
C GLU A 42 16.82 37.37 23.11
N ALA A 43 15.88 37.76 23.98
CA ALA A 43 14.46 37.76 23.65
C ALA A 43 14.12 38.73 22.50
N LYS A 44 14.83 39.87 22.42
CA LYS A 44 14.71 40.81 21.30
C LYS A 44 15.35 40.30 20.01
N ALA A 45 16.44 39.55 20.10
CA ALA A 45 17.07 38.93 18.94
C ALA A 45 16.19 37.81 18.37
N LEU A 46 15.63 36.97 19.24
CA LEU A 46 14.73 35.89 18.84
C LEU A 46 13.46 36.42 18.17
N THR A 47 12.82 37.43 18.76
CA THR A 47 11.64 38.09 18.16
C THR A 47 11.95 38.84 16.87
N LYS A 48 13.20 39.24 16.62
CA LYS A 48 13.61 39.83 15.35
C LYS A 48 13.81 38.77 14.27
N LEU A 49 14.41 37.64 14.62
CA LEU A 49 14.59 36.49 13.72
C LEU A 49 13.25 35.89 13.31
N GLU A 50 12.35 35.71 14.27
CA GLU A 50 10.98 35.23 14.03
C GLU A 50 10.22 36.16 13.08
N LYS A 51 10.35 37.49 13.24
CA LYS A 51 9.77 38.47 12.31
C LYS A 51 10.39 38.45 10.91
N GLU A 52 11.69 38.15 10.79
CA GLU A 52 12.35 38.03 9.49
C GLU A 52 11.97 36.72 8.78
N GLU A 53 11.75 35.63 9.51
CA GLU A 53 11.20 34.39 8.95
C GLU A 53 9.75 34.59 8.49
N ILE A 54 8.90 35.25 9.29
CA ILE A 54 7.53 35.60 8.89
C ILE A 54 7.51 36.46 7.62
N ARG A 55 8.41 37.45 7.51
CA ARG A 55 8.47 38.29 6.31
C ARG A 55 8.88 37.50 5.06
N LYS A 56 9.82 36.55 5.21
CA LYS A 56 10.24 35.68 4.11
C LYS A 56 9.12 34.74 3.68
N THR A 57 8.38 34.17 4.63
CA THR A 57 7.23 33.35 4.28
C THR A 57 6.13 34.20 3.62
N GLU A 58 5.83 35.38 4.11
CA GLU A 58 4.87 36.29 3.46
C GLU A 58 5.26 36.65 2.01
N GLU A 59 6.54 36.89 1.73
CA GLU A 59 7.05 37.13 0.37
C GLU A 59 6.87 35.90 -0.55
N LEU A 60 7.03 34.69 -0.04
CA LEU A 60 6.83 33.44 -0.80
C LEU A 60 5.34 33.19 -1.10
N VAL A 61 4.43 33.54 -0.17
CA VAL A 61 2.97 33.47 -0.40
C VAL A 61 2.56 34.45 -1.49
N ILE A 62 3.11 35.68 -1.48
CA ILE A 62 2.85 36.71 -2.49
C ILE A 62 3.31 36.25 -3.89
N ASN A 63 4.37 35.44 -3.95
CA ASN A 63 4.89 34.85 -5.18
C ASN A 63 4.14 33.58 -5.64
N GLY A 64 3.12 33.14 -4.89
CA GLY A 64 2.26 32.01 -5.26
C GLY A 64 2.85 30.63 -4.96
N GLU A 65 3.87 30.55 -4.08
CA GLU A 65 4.43 29.27 -3.63
C GLU A 65 3.62 28.71 -2.44
N GLU A 66 3.29 27.41 -2.47
CA GLU A 66 2.69 26.70 -1.33
C GLU A 66 3.71 26.59 -0.20
N ILE A 67 3.45 27.29 0.90
CA ILE A 67 4.31 27.26 2.07
C ILE A 67 3.81 26.18 3.02
N GLU A 68 4.72 25.27 3.40
CA GLU A 68 4.46 24.33 4.47
C GLU A 68 4.12 25.08 5.78
N PRO A 69 2.97 24.81 6.40
CA PRO A 69 2.58 25.48 7.64
C PRO A 69 3.55 25.16 8.78
N LYS A 70 4.03 26.19 9.48
CA LYS A 70 5.04 26.06 10.55
C LYS A 70 4.53 26.46 11.93
N SER A 71 3.43 27.20 11.98
CA SER A 71 2.84 27.69 13.22
C SER A 71 1.39 27.27 13.37
N VAL A 72 0.88 27.35 14.61
CA VAL A 72 -0.55 27.14 14.90
C VAL A 72 -1.41 28.08 14.05
N ASP A 73 -1.02 29.35 13.94
CA ASP A 73 -1.78 30.34 13.17
C ASP A 73 -1.84 30.01 11.67
N ASP A 74 -0.78 29.41 11.11
CA ASP A 74 -0.78 28.95 9.71
C ASP A 74 -1.77 27.80 9.52
N PHE A 75 -1.74 26.81 10.42
CA PHE A 75 -2.68 25.70 10.37
C PHE A 75 -4.13 26.17 10.56
N GLU A 76 -4.38 27.09 11.48
CA GLU A 76 -5.72 27.66 11.68
C GLU A 76 -6.24 28.35 10.41
N LYS A 77 -5.42 29.13 9.72
CA LYS A 77 -5.79 29.75 8.44
C LYS A 77 -6.12 28.69 7.38
N ILE A 78 -5.30 27.65 7.26
CA ILE A 78 -5.48 26.61 6.24
C ILE A 78 -6.75 25.81 6.48
N VAL A 79 -7.02 25.36 7.72
CA VAL A 79 -8.24 24.59 8.03
C VAL A 79 -9.50 25.45 8.02
N LEU A 80 -9.38 26.77 8.22
CA LEU A 80 -10.49 27.70 7.99
C LEU A 80 -10.80 27.88 6.51
N ALA A 81 -9.78 27.93 5.65
CA ALA A 81 -9.95 28.03 4.21
C ALA A 81 -10.45 26.72 3.59
N ASN A 82 -9.98 25.58 4.11
CA ASN A 82 -10.27 24.24 3.59
C ASN A 82 -10.80 23.31 4.70
N PRO A 83 -12.00 23.58 5.24
CA PRO A 83 -12.52 22.89 6.43
C PRO A 83 -12.82 21.41 6.21
N ASP A 84 -13.07 21.00 4.98
CA ASP A 84 -13.41 19.61 4.63
C ASP A 84 -12.18 18.75 4.30
N SER A 85 -10.97 19.34 4.21
CA SER A 85 -9.76 18.60 3.84
C SER A 85 -9.12 17.93 5.05
N SER A 86 -9.27 16.61 5.14
CA SER A 86 -8.63 15.78 6.17
C SER A 86 -7.11 15.87 6.12
N LEU A 87 -6.51 16.10 4.95
CA LEU A 87 -5.07 16.27 4.81
C LEU A 87 -4.56 17.41 5.71
N HIS A 88 -5.17 18.60 5.62
CA HIS A 88 -4.76 19.75 6.42
C HIS A 88 -5.00 19.53 7.91
N TRP A 89 -6.13 18.92 8.26
CA TRP A 89 -6.41 18.56 9.65
C TRP A 89 -5.39 17.55 10.21
N ILE A 90 -5.03 16.52 9.43
CA ILE A 90 -4.07 15.49 9.83
C ILE A 90 -2.67 16.08 9.97
N GLN A 91 -2.25 16.96 9.07
CA GLN A 91 -0.98 17.71 9.21
C GLN A 91 -0.98 18.58 10.47
N TYR A 92 -2.12 19.18 10.81
CA TYR A 92 -2.21 19.97 12.03
C TYR A 92 -2.14 19.08 13.30
N ILE A 93 -2.78 17.91 13.27
CA ILE A 93 -2.69 16.89 14.33
C ILE A 93 -1.24 16.41 14.46
N ALA A 94 -0.55 16.15 13.33
CA ALA A 94 0.86 15.78 13.27
C ALA A 94 1.75 16.76 14.00
N PHE A 95 1.53 18.05 13.74
CA PHE A 95 2.33 19.13 14.30
C PHE A 95 2.32 19.12 15.83
N HIS A 96 1.15 18.91 16.44
CA HIS A 96 1.04 18.78 17.91
C HIS A 96 1.56 17.42 18.41
N ALA A 97 1.28 16.32 17.71
CA ALA A 97 1.76 14.99 18.09
C ALA A 97 3.30 14.91 18.11
N ASN A 98 3.96 15.50 17.12
CA ASN A 98 5.43 15.55 17.02
C ASN A 98 6.09 16.37 18.14
N LYS A 99 5.35 17.30 18.76
CA LYS A 99 5.79 18.05 19.94
C LYS A 99 5.50 17.34 21.27
N GLY A 100 4.85 16.17 21.22
CA GLY A 100 4.37 15.45 22.40
C GLY A 100 3.10 16.05 23.01
N GLU A 101 2.44 16.97 22.33
CA GLU A 101 1.23 17.69 22.81
C GLU A 101 -0.03 16.88 22.51
N MET A 102 -0.11 15.65 23.04
CA MET A 102 -1.15 14.68 22.69
C MET A 102 -2.57 15.13 23.05
N LYS A 103 -2.71 15.97 24.09
CA LYS A 103 -4.01 16.55 24.48
C LYS A 103 -4.52 17.53 23.42
N GLU A 104 -3.64 18.38 22.89
CA GLU A 104 -3.98 19.32 21.83
C GLU A 104 -4.30 18.58 20.54
N ALA A 105 -3.50 17.57 20.18
CA ALA A 105 -3.78 16.71 19.03
C ALA A 105 -5.20 16.09 19.08
N ARG A 106 -5.64 15.59 20.24
CA ARG A 106 -7.02 15.09 20.45
C ARG A 106 -8.08 16.18 20.33
N LEU A 107 -7.80 17.40 20.77
CA LEU A 107 -8.73 18.54 20.60
C LEU A 107 -8.90 18.90 19.13
N ILE A 108 -7.79 18.93 18.37
CA ILE A 108 -7.82 19.18 16.92
C ILE A 108 -8.58 18.07 16.18
N ILE A 109 -8.37 16.80 16.55
CA ILE A 109 -9.15 15.66 16.00
C ILE A 109 -10.65 15.87 16.19
N LYS A 110 -11.10 16.16 17.42
CA LYS A 110 -12.53 16.37 17.70
C LYS A 110 -13.09 17.52 16.89
N ARG A 111 -12.34 18.61 16.79
CA ARG A 111 -12.71 19.78 15.99
C ARG A 111 -12.81 19.45 14.50
N ALA A 112 -11.89 18.66 13.97
CA ALA A 112 -11.91 18.21 12.58
C ALA A 112 -13.16 17.37 12.29
N ILE A 113 -13.51 16.41 13.16
CA ILE A 113 -14.71 15.57 13.00
C ILE A 113 -16.01 16.39 13.04
N GLU A 114 -16.05 17.46 13.84
CA GLU A 114 -17.18 18.38 13.92
C GLU A 114 -17.27 19.35 12.73
N LYS A 115 -16.12 19.75 12.17
CA LYS A 115 -16.04 20.75 11.10
C LYS A 115 -16.19 20.15 9.71
N ILE A 116 -15.58 19.00 9.45
CA ILE A 116 -15.70 18.31 8.17
C ILE A 116 -17.16 17.91 7.98
N HIS A 117 -17.71 18.29 6.84
CA HIS A 117 -19.10 18.06 6.50
C HIS A 117 -19.44 16.56 6.52
N PHE A 118 -20.61 16.21 7.06
CA PHE A 118 -20.96 14.80 7.30
C PHE A 118 -21.04 13.94 6.03
N ARG A 119 -21.25 14.56 4.85
CA ARG A 119 -21.25 13.87 3.55
C ARG A 119 -19.85 13.52 3.06
N GLU A 120 -18.82 14.17 3.57
CA GLU A 120 -17.42 13.86 3.28
C GLU A 120 -16.98 12.67 4.14
N GLU A 121 -17.60 11.51 3.91
CA GLU A 121 -17.40 10.30 4.71
C GLU A 121 -15.93 9.82 4.67
N GLU A 122 -15.24 9.99 3.54
CA GLU A 122 -13.84 9.60 3.38
C GLU A 122 -12.90 10.52 4.15
N GLU A 123 -13.11 11.83 4.07
CA GLU A 123 -12.35 12.83 4.82
C GLU A 123 -12.52 12.61 6.34
N ARG A 124 -13.75 12.37 6.80
CA ARG A 124 -14.03 12.05 8.21
C ARG A 124 -13.37 10.73 8.63
N LEU A 125 -13.44 9.70 7.79
CA LEU A 125 -12.78 8.42 8.05
C LEU A 125 -11.26 8.62 8.20
N ASN A 126 -10.62 9.40 7.34
CA ASN A 126 -9.19 9.68 7.42
C ASN A 126 -8.80 10.29 8.78
N VAL A 127 -9.60 11.23 9.29
CA VAL A 127 -9.39 11.81 10.63
C VAL A 127 -9.58 10.77 11.75
N TYR A 128 -10.61 9.92 11.66
CA TYR A 128 -10.79 8.82 12.62
C TYR A 128 -9.64 7.82 12.61
N ILE A 129 -9.09 7.50 11.44
CA ILE A 129 -7.92 6.62 11.31
C ILE A 129 -6.67 7.29 11.89
N ALA A 130 -6.49 8.60 11.69
CA ALA A 130 -5.42 9.35 12.35
C ALA A 130 -5.56 9.34 13.88
N TRP A 131 -6.79 9.48 14.39
CA TRP A 131 -7.07 9.35 15.82
C TRP A 131 -6.73 7.95 16.34
N PHE A 132 -7.17 6.91 15.64
CA PHE A 132 -6.87 5.53 16.00
C PHE A 132 -5.36 5.28 16.06
N ASN A 133 -4.60 5.73 15.06
CA ASN A 133 -3.14 5.62 15.04
C ASN A 133 -2.47 6.32 16.21
N LEU A 134 -2.94 7.52 16.56
CA LEU A 134 -2.43 8.27 17.69
C LEU A 134 -2.66 7.49 18.99
N GLU A 135 -3.89 7.05 19.26
CA GLU A 135 -4.20 6.31 20.48
C GLU A 135 -3.48 4.96 20.56
N GLU A 136 -3.38 4.24 19.44
CA GLU A 136 -2.70 2.95 19.38
C GLU A 136 -1.23 3.02 19.83
N SER A 137 -0.60 4.19 19.69
CA SER A 137 0.78 4.43 20.11
C SER A 137 0.94 4.86 21.58
N ILE A 138 -0.12 5.36 22.23
CA ILE A 138 -0.02 6.06 23.53
C ILE A 138 -0.87 5.39 24.62
N SER A 139 -2.02 4.87 24.23
CA SER A 139 -3.11 4.51 25.14
C SER A 139 -3.13 3.03 25.46
N SER A 140 -3.89 2.68 26.48
CA SER A 140 -4.07 1.28 26.86
C SER A 140 -4.87 0.53 25.81
N GLU A 141 -4.71 -0.79 25.80
CA GLU A 141 -5.38 -1.68 24.87
C GLU A 141 -6.92 -1.58 24.94
N ASP A 142 -7.47 -1.45 26.16
CA ASP A 142 -8.92 -1.32 26.39
C ASP A 142 -9.47 0.00 25.85
N GLU A 143 -8.70 1.08 25.94
CA GLU A 143 -9.08 2.39 25.41
C GLU A 143 -9.11 2.38 23.88
N VAL A 144 -8.10 1.77 23.25
CA VAL A 144 -8.04 1.62 21.79
C VAL A 144 -9.20 0.78 21.27
N GLU A 145 -9.57 -0.30 21.97
CA GLU A 145 -10.73 -1.12 21.59
C GLU A 145 -12.05 -0.37 21.77
N THR A 146 -12.15 0.48 22.79
CA THR A 146 -13.31 1.33 22.99
C THR A 146 -13.43 2.37 21.87
N LEU A 147 -12.31 2.98 21.49
CA LEU A 147 -12.24 3.90 20.35
C LEU A 147 -12.63 3.19 19.05
N LEU A 148 -12.12 1.98 18.79
CA LEU A 148 -12.50 1.22 17.59
C LEU A 148 -14.01 0.99 17.51
N LYS A 149 -14.65 0.62 18.64
CA LYS A 149 -16.11 0.47 18.72
C LYS A 149 -16.84 1.78 18.48
N GLU A 150 -16.27 2.91 18.86
CA GLU A 150 -16.81 4.23 18.56
C GLU A 150 -16.71 4.56 17.07
N ILE A 151 -15.54 4.38 16.46
CA ILE A 151 -15.31 4.63 15.03
C ILE A 151 -16.26 3.79 14.16
N LEU A 152 -16.47 2.52 14.51
CA LEU A 152 -17.37 1.61 13.79
C LEU A 152 -18.85 2.05 13.81
N LYS A 153 -19.28 2.87 14.76
CA LYS A 153 -20.67 3.36 14.84
C LYS A 153 -20.98 4.45 13.81
N TYR A 154 -19.97 5.25 13.46
CA TYR A 154 -20.14 6.44 12.63
C TYR A 154 -19.62 6.29 11.20
N ASN A 155 -18.91 5.19 10.91
CA ASN A 155 -18.24 4.98 9.64
C ASN A 155 -18.58 3.59 9.06
N ASN A 156 -18.33 3.42 7.77
CA ASN A 156 -18.50 2.12 7.12
C ASN A 156 -17.58 1.06 7.75
N GLU A 157 -18.19 0.03 8.36
CA GLU A 157 -17.47 -1.04 9.07
C GLU A 157 -16.37 -1.70 8.22
N TYR A 158 -16.63 -1.96 6.94
CA TYR A 158 -15.66 -2.60 6.06
C TYR A 158 -14.42 -1.73 5.84
N LYS A 159 -14.61 -0.44 5.55
CA LYS A 159 -13.50 0.51 5.35
C LYS A 159 -12.67 0.66 6.64
N VAL A 160 -13.33 0.73 7.80
CA VAL A 160 -12.65 0.80 9.11
C VAL A 160 -11.84 -0.45 9.38
N TYR A 161 -12.43 -1.65 9.27
CA TYR A 161 -11.71 -2.89 9.51
C TYR A 161 -10.48 -3.03 8.61
N ASN A 162 -10.60 -2.66 7.33
CA ASN A 162 -9.51 -2.70 6.36
C ASN A 162 -8.34 -1.77 6.76
N ARG A 163 -8.62 -0.52 7.16
CA ARG A 163 -7.59 0.42 7.59
C ARG A 163 -6.94 -0.01 8.92
N VAL A 164 -7.75 -0.42 9.89
CA VAL A 164 -7.28 -0.80 11.23
C VAL A 164 -6.50 -2.11 11.21
N SER A 165 -6.89 -3.10 10.40
CA SER A 165 -6.14 -4.35 10.25
C SER A 165 -4.74 -4.12 9.67
N LEU A 166 -4.60 -3.16 8.76
CA LEU A 166 -3.31 -2.74 8.22
C LEU A 166 -2.45 -2.08 9.31
N ILE A 167 -3.04 -1.17 10.10
CA ILE A 167 -2.36 -0.52 11.23
C ILE A 167 -1.85 -1.55 12.23
N TYR A 168 -2.69 -2.51 12.64
CA TYR A 168 -2.25 -3.59 13.53
C TYR A 168 -1.16 -4.48 12.92
N SER A 169 -1.16 -4.66 11.59
CA SER A 169 -0.10 -5.41 10.91
C SER A 169 1.22 -4.63 10.95
N GLN A 170 1.17 -3.31 10.74
CA GLN A 170 2.34 -2.41 10.79
C GLN A 170 2.88 -2.19 12.20
N SER A 171 2.00 -2.14 13.22
CA SER A 171 2.38 -2.01 14.63
C SER A 171 2.89 -3.32 15.24
N GLY A 172 2.90 -4.43 14.49
CA GLY A 172 3.34 -5.74 14.96
C GLY A 172 2.32 -6.48 15.83
N LYS A 173 1.10 -5.95 16.00
CA LYS A 173 -0.01 -6.62 16.71
C LYS A 173 -0.69 -7.67 15.80
N ILE A 174 0.09 -8.67 15.39
CA ILE A 174 -0.30 -9.66 14.37
C ILE A 174 -1.60 -10.40 14.73
N LYS A 175 -1.79 -10.79 15.99
CA LYS A 175 -3.02 -11.50 16.42
C LYS A 175 -4.28 -10.66 16.25
N LYS A 176 -4.23 -9.35 16.56
CA LYS A 176 -5.38 -8.45 16.38
C LYS A 176 -5.70 -8.20 14.92
N ALA A 177 -4.65 -8.01 14.11
CA ALA A 177 -4.82 -7.95 12.66
C ALA A 177 -5.51 -9.22 12.14
N GLU A 178 -5.09 -10.41 12.58
CA GLU A 178 -5.70 -11.68 12.21
C GLU A 178 -7.19 -11.75 12.59
N GLU A 179 -7.54 -11.34 13.80
CA GLU A 179 -8.93 -11.32 14.27
C GLU A 179 -9.82 -10.39 13.44
N LEU A 180 -9.31 -9.22 13.07
CA LEU A 180 -10.03 -8.29 12.19
C LEU A 180 -10.16 -8.85 10.77
N TYR A 181 -9.10 -9.40 10.17
CA TYR A 181 -9.18 -10.01 8.84
C TYR A 181 -10.14 -11.20 8.82
N LYS A 182 -10.15 -12.05 9.86
CA LYS A 182 -11.15 -13.13 10.01
C LYS A 182 -12.56 -12.58 10.15
N THR A 183 -12.75 -11.47 10.84
CA THR A 183 -14.06 -10.82 10.98
C THR A 183 -14.53 -10.25 9.65
N MET A 184 -13.63 -9.64 8.87
CA MET A 184 -13.90 -9.20 7.51
C MET A 184 -14.27 -10.38 6.61
N ALA A 185 -13.52 -11.50 6.66
CA ALA A 185 -13.80 -12.68 5.85
C ALA A 185 -15.18 -13.30 6.15
N ARG A 186 -15.61 -13.25 7.42
CA ARG A 186 -16.93 -13.73 7.83
C ARG A 186 -18.07 -12.80 7.38
N LYS A 187 -17.92 -11.48 7.54
CA LYS A 187 -18.98 -10.50 7.22
C LYS A 187 -19.04 -10.14 5.73
N TYR A 188 -17.89 -10.06 5.07
CA TYR A 188 -17.70 -9.54 3.72
C TYR A 188 -17.00 -10.57 2.81
N GLY A 189 -17.23 -11.86 3.04
CA GLY A 189 -16.58 -12.95 2.31
C GLY A 189 -16.89 -13.03 0.81
N LYS A 190 -17.80 -12.20 0.29
CA LYS A 190 -18.04 -12.04 -1.15
C LYS A 190 -17.03 -11.10 -1.83
N GLU A 191 -16.31 -10.30 -1.05
CA GLU A 191 -15.28 -9.39 -1.54
C GLU A 191 -13.94 -10.12 -1.68
N ILE A 192 -13.38 -10.11 -2.89
CA ILE A 192 -12.12 -10.81 -3.22
C ILE A 192 -10.95 -10.26 -2.41
N GLU A 193 -10.97 -8.95 -2.18
CA GLU A 193 -9.87 -8.24 -1.54
C GLU A 193 -9.71 -8.65 -0.07
N VAL A 194 -10.80 -9.06 0.59
CA VAL A 194 -10.76 -9.57 1.97
C VAL A 194 -9.92 -10.83 2.07
N TRP A 195 -10.14 -11.78 1.17
CA TRP A 195 -9.39 -13.03 1.13
C TRP A 195 -7.94 -12.80 0.72
N SER A 196 -7.70 -11.85 -0.18
CA SER A 196 -6.36 -11.48 -0.62
C SER A 196 -5.54 -10.89 0.53
N LYS A 197 -6.14 -10.02 1.35
CA LYS A 197 -5.52 -9.42 2.54
C LYS A 197 -5.30 -10.42 3.66
N LEU A 198 -6.28 -11.28 3.95
CA LEU A 198 -6.12 -12.37 4.93
C LEU A 198 -5.03 -13.36 4.49
N GLY A 199 -4.99 -13.71 3.20
CA GLY A 199 -3.92 -14.52 2.62
C GLY A 199 -2.55 -13.87 2.80
N ARG A 200 -2.42 -12.59 2.42
CA ARG A 200 -1.18 -11.82 2.58
C ARG A 200 -0.72 -11.79 4.03
N HIS A 201 -1.62 -11.56 4.97
CA HIS A 201 -1.31 -11.58 6.40
C HIS A 201 -0.69 -12.92 6.85
N TYR A 202 -1.24 -14.06 6.39
CA TYR A 202 -0.67 -15.36 6.72
C TYR A 202 0.67 -15.64 6.04
N PHE A 203 0.86 -15.19 4.80
CA PHE A 203 2.12 -15.35 4.07
C PHE A 203 3.23 -14.48 4.63
N GLU A 204 2.97 -13.20 4.82
CA GLU A 204 3.96 -12.17 5.14
C GLU A 204 4.16 -12.01 6.65
N SER A 205 3.08 -11.78 7.39
CA SER A 205 3.15 -11.41 8.80
C SER A 205 3.29 -12.63 9.72
N VAL A 206 2.42 -13.63 9.55
CA VAL A 206 2.40 -14.83 10.42
C VAL A 206 3.40 -15.89 9.95
N LYS A 207 3.77 -15.89 8.67
CA LYS A 207 4.58 -16.93 7.99
C LYS A 207 4.00 -18.34 8.15
N ASN A 208 2.68 -18.45 8.23
CA ASN A 208 1.97 -19.72 8.33
C ASN A 208 1.37 -20.10 6.97
N LEU A 209 2.19 -20.78 6.16
CA LEU A 209 1.80 -21.20 4.81
C LEU A 209 0.60 -22.16 4.82
N LYS A 210 0.42 -22.96 5.88
CA LYS A 210 -0.71 -23.91 5.98
C LYS A 210 -2.03 -23.16 6.07
N GLU A 211 -2.12 -22.16 6.96
CA GLU A 211 -3.33 -21.34 7.09
C GLU A 211 -3.55 -20.45 5.87
N ALA A 212 -2.49 -19.93 5.24
CA ALA A 212 -2.61 -19.21 3.98
C ALA A 212 -3.26 -20.08 2.89
N ARG A 213 -2.80 -21.32 2.74
CA ARG A 213 -3.36 -22.29 1.77
C ARG A 213 -4.81 -22.65 2.11
N PHE A 214 -5.14 -22.80 3.38
CA PHE A 214 -6.51 -23.06 3.80
C PHE A 214 -7.43 -21.86 3.56
N THR A 215 -6.88 -20.65 3.65
CA THR A 215 -7.60 -19.40 3.34
C THR A 215 -8.02 -19.36 1.87
N LEU A 216 -7.17 -19.79 0.92
CA LEU A 216 -7.57 -19.92 -0.48
C LEU A 216 -8.75 -20.88 -0.66
N GLN A 217 -8.73 -22.03 0.01
CA GLN A 217 -9.83 -23.00 -0.07
C GLN A 217 -11.14 -22.40 0.46
N ARG A 218 -11.09 -21.69 1.59
CA ARG A 218 -12.23 -20.96 2.14
C ARG A 218 -12.72 -19.86 1.18
N ALA A 219 -11.81 -19.12 0.56
CA ALA A 219 -12.15 -18.07 -0.41
C ALA A 219 -12.94 -18.65 -1.60
N LEU A 220 -12.50 -19.77 -2.17
CA LEU A 220 -13.20 -20.44 -3.27
C LEU A 220 -14.60 -20.95 -2.89
N GLN A 221 -14.86 -21.23 -1.61
CA GLN A 221 -16.19 -21.61 -1.12
C GLN A 221 -17.15 -20.42 -0.98
N HIS A 222 -16.63 -19.23 -0.67
CA HIS A 222 -17.45 -18.04 -0.44
C HIS A 222 -17.64 -17.17 -1.69
N LEU A 223 -16.65 -17.17 -2.58
CA LEU A 223 -16.65 -16.37 -3.80
C LEU A 223 -17.38 -17.08 -4.95
N ASP A 224 -18.00 -16.28 -5.82
CA ASP A 224 -18.55 -16.76 -7.08
C ASP A 224 -17.45 -17.29 -8.01
N LYS A 225 -17.79 -18.28 -8.86
CA LYS A 225 -16.86 -18.90 -9.83
C LYS A 225 -16.12 -17.90 -10.73
N LYS A 226 -16.73 -16.76 -11.05
CA LYS A 226 -16.11 -15.68 -11.84
C LYS A 226 -14.85 -15.11 -11.19
N HIS A 227 -14.78 -15.11 -9.86
CA HIS A 227 -13.66 -14.57 -9.08
C HIS A 227 -12.63 -15.63 -8.70
N HIS A 228 -12.92 -16.93 -8.93
CA HIS A 228 -12.03 -18.03 -8.55
C HIS A 228 -10.65 -17.94 -9.21
N VAL A 229 -10.62 -17.60 -10.50
CA VAL A 229 -9.34 -17.45 -11.22
C VAL A 229 -8.55 -16.28 -10.65
N GLU A 230 -9.20 -15.14 -10.43
CA GLU A 230 -8.54 -13.93 -9.92
C GLU A 230 -7.92 -14.15 -8.53
N VAL A 231 -8.69 -14.71 -7.59
CA VAL A 231 -8.17 -14.99 -6.24
C VAL A 231 -7.06 -16.03 -6.27
N THR A 232 -7.15 -17.05 -7.12
CA THR A 232 -6.12 -18.09 -7.22
C THR A 232 -4.82 -17.52 -7.78
N VAL A 233 -4.89 -16.60 -8.74
CA VAL A 233 -3.71 -15.87 -9.26
C VAL A 233 -3.06 -15.03 -8.17
N LYS A 234 -3.84 -14.26 -7.39
CA LYS A 234 -3.30 -13.47 -6.26
C LYS A 234 -2.59 -14.37 -5.25
N PHE A 235 -3.15 -15.53 -4.90
CA PHE A 235 -2.51 -16.51 -4.02
C PHE A 235 -1.26 -17.16 -4.62
N ALA A 236 -1.25 -17.43 -5.93
CA ALA A 236 -0.06 -17.93 -6.61
C ALA A 236 1.09 -16.92 -6.52
N GLN A 237 0.81 -15.63 -6.80
CA GLN A 237 1.80 -14.56 -6.67
C GLN A 237 2.34 -14.43 -5.23
N MET A 238 1.49 -14.64 -4.22
CA MET A 238 1.92 -14.64 -2.82
C MET A 238 2.82 -15.84 -2.48
N GLU A 239 2.54 -17.04 -3.00
CA GLU A 239 3.43 -18.20 -2.86
C GLU A 239 4.80 -17.95 -3.51
N PHE A 240 4.87 -17.26 -4.65
CA PHE A 240 6.16 -16.86 -5.24
C PHE A 240 6.96 -15.90 -4.37
N LYS A 241 6.30 -14.93 -3.74
CA LYS A 241 6.98 -13.87 -2.99
C LYS A 241 7.39 -14.29 -1.58
N TYR A 242 6.57 -15.09 -0.90
CA TYR A 242 6.73 -15.40 0.53
C TYR A 242 6.71 -16.90 0.86
N GLY A 243 6.27 -17.74 -0.08
CA GLY A 243 6.03 -19.17 0.14
C GLY A 243 6.98 -20.04 -0.67
N GLU A 244 6.41 -21.08 -1.28
CA GLU A 244 7.16 -22.04 -2.10
C GLU A 244 6.95 -21.73 -3.59
N ILE A 245 8.04 -21.34 -4.27
CA ILE A 245 8.06 -21.04 -5.71
C ILE A 245 7.46 -22.20 -6.54
N GLU A 246 7.86 -23.45 -6.26
CA GLU A 246 7.37 -24.64 -6.96
C GLU A 246 5.86 -24.84 -6.84
N ARG A 247 5.30 -24.48 -5.68
CA ARG A 247 3.85 -24.52 -5.48
C ARG A 247 3.16 -23.41 -6.26
N GLY A 248 3.72 -22.21 -6.26
CA GLY A 248 3.28 -21.13 -7.14
C GLY A 248 3.25 -21.55 -8.61
N LYS A 249 4.33 -22.18 -9.10
CA LYS A 249 4.42 -22.76 -10.46
C LYS A 249 3.28 -23.75 -10.70
N THR A 250 3.09 -24.70 -9.78
CA THR A 250 2.02 -25.72 -9.87
C THR A 250 0.63 -25.08 -9.98
N ILE A 251 0.36 -24.03 -9.22
CA ILE A 251 -0.92 -23.32 -9.27
C ILE A 251 -1.10 -22.64 -10.63
N PHE A 252 -0.09 -21.92 -11.14
CA PHE A 252 -0.17 -21.32 -12.48
C PHE A 252 -0.31 -22.35 -13.59
N GLU A 253 0.43 -23.47 -13.56
CA GLU A 253 0.28 -24.55 -14.54
C GLU A 253 -1.14 -25.14 -14.53
N THR A 254 -1.76 -25.25 -13.34
CA THR A 254 -3.16 -25.66 -13.21
C THR A 254 -4.11 -24.61 -13.80
N ILE A 255 -3.84 -23.31 -13.63
CA ILE A 255 -4.63 -22.24 -14.23
C ILE A 255 -4.51 -22.26 -15.76
N LEU A 256 -3.29 -22.42 -16.28
CA LEU A 256 -3.02 -22.39 -17.72
C LEU A 256 -3.55 -23.63 -18.45
N SER A 257 -3.54 -24.80 -17.81
CA SER A 257 -4.15 -26.00 -18.38
C SER A 257 -5.68 -25.88 -18.49
N ASN A 258 -6.33 -25.23 -17.51
CA ASN A 258 -7.77 -24.98 -17.53
C ASN A 258 -8.16 -23.81 -18.47
N TYR A 259 -7.30 -22.80 -18.61
CA TYR A 259 -7.58 -21.58 -19.37
C TYR A 259 -6.47 -21.23 -20.39
N PRO A 260 -6.14 -22.12 -21.35
CA PRO A 260 -4.98 -21.94 -22.23
C PRO A 260 -5.09 -20.71 -23.16
N LYS A 261 -6.31 -20.25 -23.44
CA LYS A 261 -6.57 -19.07 -24.32
C LYS A 261 -6.47 -17.71 -23.59
N ARG A 262 -6.38 -17.69 -22.26
CA ARG A 262 -6.32 -16.47 -21.44
C ARG A 262 -4.88 -15.94 -21.34
N ILE A 263 -4.44 -15.21 -22.36
CA ILE A 263 -3.07 -14.68 -22.50
C ILE A 263 -2.68 -13.72 -21.36
N ASP A 264 -3.66 -13.04 -20.78
CA ASP A 264 -3.47 -12.24 -19.56
C ASP A 264 -2.88 -13.08 -18.42
N LEU A 265 -3.31 -14.32 -18.23
CA LEU A 265 -2.80 -15.23 -17.18
C LEU A 265 -1.37 -15.69 -17.49
N TRP A 266 -1.08 -15.95 -18.76
CA TRP A 266 0.30 -16.27 -19.20
C TRP A 266 1.25 -15.10 -18.95
N ASN A 267 0.81 -13.87 -19.23
CA ASN A 267 1.61 -12.68 -19.00
C ASN A 267 1.88 -12.46 -17.51
N VAL A 268 0.86 -12.62 -16.66
CA VAL A 268 1.01 -12.51 -15.21
C VAL A 268 1.98 -13.58 -14.69
N TYR A 269 1.89 -14.81 -15.19
CA TYR A 269 2.81 -15.87 -14.79
C TYR A 269 4.26 -15.56 -15.21
N ALA A 270 4.46 -15.09 -16.45
CA ALA A 270 5.77 -14.68 -16.95
C ALA A 270 6.36 -13.54 -16.10
N ASP A 271 5.57 -12.51 -15.78
CA ASP A 271 6.03 -11.42 -14.91
C ASP A 271 6.39 -11.90 -13.51
N THR A 272 5.65 -12.89 -13.00
CA THR A 272 5.91 -13.47 -11.68
C THR A 272 7.19 -14.29 -11.67
N LEU A 273 7.47 -15.08 -12.72
CA LEU A 273 8.72 -15.83 -12.86
C LEU A 273 9.94 -14.93 -13.05
N VAL A 274 9.81 -13.87 -13.85
CA VAL A 274 10.88 -12.86 -14.03
C VAL A 274 11.22 -12.21 -12.70
N LYS A 275 10.21 -11.83 -11.91
CA LYS A 275 10.41 -11.26 -10.56
C LYS A 275 11.03 -12.24 -9.56
N ALA A 276 10.78 -13.54 -9.73
CA ALA A 276 11.37 -14.59 -8.91
C ALA A 276 12.77 -15.03 -9.39
N GLU A 277 13.33 -14.36 -10.41
CA GLU A 277 14.63 -14.69 -11.02
C GLU A 277 14.73 -16.12 -11.55
N GLU A 278 13.60 -16.74 -11.87
CA GLU A 278 13.51 -18.09 -12.42
C GLU A 278 13.76 -18.08 -13.93
N ILE A 279 15.02 -17.89 -14.32
CA ILE A 279 15.42 -17.65 -15.71
C ILE A 279 15.00 -18.81 -16.63
N GLN A 280 15.30 -20.06 -16.24
CA GLN A 280 15.02 -21.21 -17.10
C GLN A 280 13.52 -21.44 -17.27
N ALA A 281 12.76 -21.40 -16.17
CA ALA A 281 11.31 -21.55 -16.22
C ALA A 281 10.63 -20.42 -17.03
N THR A 282 11.16 -19.20 -16.96
CA THR A 282 10.70 -18.06 -17.77
C THR A 282 10.89 -18.33 -19.26
N ARG A 283 12.07 -18.84 -19.65
CA ARG A 283 12.36 -19.21 -21.05
C ARG A 283 11.43 -20.30 -21.56
N ASP A 284 11.26 -21.35 -20.76
CA ASP A 284 10.39 -22.47 -21.12
C ASP A 284 8.92 -22.00 -21.25
N LEU A 285 8.49 -21.06 -20.40
CA LEU A 285 7.18 -20.43 -20.51
C LEU A 285 7.03 -19.63 -21.82
N PHE A 286 8.01 -18.80 -22.18
CA PHE A 286 7.95 -18.03 -23.43
C PHE A 286 7.97 -18.91 -24.67
N GLU A 287 8.79 -19.96 -24.71
CA GLU A 287 8.81 -20.91 -25.81
C GLU A 287 7.45 -21.61 -25.95
N ARG A 288 6.79 -21.98 -24.84
CA ARG A 288 5.39 -22.47 -24.87
C ARG A 288 4.40 -21.42 -25.34
N MET A 289 4.54 -20.15 -24.93
CA MET A 289 3.64 -19.09 -25.39
C MET A 289 3.71 -18.89 -26.91
N ILE A 290 4.88 -19.09 -27.52
CA ILE A 290 5.08 -18.97 -28.96
C ILE A 290 4.35 -20.10 -29.72
N THR A 291 4.21 -21.29 -29.13
CA THR A 291 3.51 -22.42 -29.78
C THR A 291 1.98 -22.29 -29.75
N LEU A 292 1.41 -21.37 -28.96
CA LEU A 292 -0.05 -21.19 -28.83
C LEU A 292 -0.74 -20.63 -30.10
N ASN A 293 0.02 -20.32 -31.17
CA ASN A 293 -0.47 -19.84 -32.47
C ASN A 293 -1.57 -18.75 -32.35
N LEU A 294 -1.24 -17.65 -31.67
CA LEU A 294 -2.17 -16.57 -31.32
C LEU A 294 -2.32 -15.53 -32.45
N GLN A 295 -3.18 -14.52 -32.28
CA GLN A 295 -3.28 -13.43 -33.25
C GLN A 295 -1.95 -12.63 -33.37
N PRO A 296 -1.57 -12.15 -34.57
CA PRO A 296 -0.27 -11.50 -34.80
C PRO A 296 0.04 -10.33 -33.84
N LYS A 297 -0.96 -9.52 -33.49
CA LYS A 297 -0.81 -8.42 -32.52
C LYS A 297 -0.37 -8.92 -31.14
N LYS A 298 -0.95 -10.04 -30.68
CA LYS A 298 -0.65 -10.61 -29.36
C LYS A 298 0.70 -11.33 -29.38
N MET A 299 1.01 -12.04 -30.45
CA MET A 299 2.32 -12.68 -30.66
C MET A 299 3.45 -11.64 -30.70
N LYS A 300 3.26 -10.51 -31.37
CA LYS A 300 4.23 -9.41 -31.37
C LYS A 300 4.52 -8.91 -29.97
N ALA A 301 3.51 -8.78 -29.10
CA ALA A 301 3.70 -8.38 -27.71
C ALA A 301 4.50 -9.43 -26.91
N ILE A 302 4.24 -10.72 -27.13
CA ILE A 302 4.97 -11.83 -26.49
C ILE A 302 6.44 -11.84 -26.94
N PHE A 303 6.69 -11.77 -28.25
CA PHE A 303 8.05 -11.72 -28.80
C PHE A 303 8.83 -10.50 -28.30
N LYS A 304 8.20 -9.32 -28.26
CA LYS A 304 8.81 -8.11 -27.71
C LYS A 304 9.21 -8.34 -26.24
N LYS A 305 8.29 -8.83 -25.42
CA LYS A 305 8.56 -9.10 -24.00
C LYS A 305 9.66 -10.15 -23.81
N TYR A 306 9.71 -11.17 -24.65
CA TYR A 306 10.75 -12.20 -24.58
C TYR A 306 12.13 -11.65 -24.98
N ILE A 307 12.19 -10.79 -26.00
CA ILE A 307 13.41 -10.08 -26.37
C ILE A 307 13.86 -9.16 -25.24
N ASP A 308 12.96 -8.34 -24.70
CA ASP A 308 13.24 -7.43 -23.58
C ASP A 308 13.80 -8.21 -22.37
N PHE A 309 13.24 -9.40 -22.09
CA PHE A 309 13.74 -10.29 -21.04
C PHE A 309 15.16 -10.82 -21.33
N GLU A 310 15.46 -11.36 -22.50
CA GLU A 310 16.81 -11.88 -22.79
C GLU A 310 17.86 -10.77 -22.92
N THR A 311 17.46 -9.56 -23.33
CA THR A 311 18.32 -8.38 -23.28
C THR A 311 18.69 -8.01 -21.84
N LEU A 312 17.74 -8.09 -20.89
CA LEU A 312 18.04 -7.91 -19.47
C LEU A 312 18.98 -8.99 -18.92
N GLN A 313 18.96 -10.19 -19.49
CA GLN A 313 19.86 -11.29 -19.14
C GLN A 313 21.22 -11.24 -19.87
N ASN A 314 21.46 -10.23 -20.71
CA ASN A 314 22.68 -10.05 -21.54
C ASN A 314 23.01 -11.26 -22.45
N ASP A 315 22.01 -11.95 -23.00
CA ASP A 315 22.21 -13.08 -23.93
C ASP A 315 21.85 -12.68 -25.37
N ASP A 316 22.78 -11.98 -26.04
CA ASP A 316 22.58 -11.46 -27.41
C ASP A 316 22.34 -12.57 -28.45
N PHE A 317 22.93 -13.75 -28.25
CA PHE A 317 22.73 -14.89 -29.14
C PHE A 317 21.29 -15.39 -29.12
N LYS A 318 20.67 -15.46 -27.93
CA LYS A 318 19.26 -15.83 -27.82
C LYS A 318 18.33 -14.75 -28.34
N VAL A 319 18.66 -13.47 -28.12
CA VAL A 319 17.91 -12.35 -28.69
C VAL A 319 17.80 -12.47 -30.20
N ASP A 320 18.91 -12.74 -30.90
CA ASP A 320 18.90 -12.89 -32.35
C ASP A 320 18.16 -14.15 -32.82
N ARG A 321 18.25 -15.24 -32.06
CA ARG A 321 17.44 -16.45 -32.32
C ARG A 321 15.94 -16.16 -32.20
N ILE A 322 15.53 -15.38 -31.21
CA ILE A 322 14.11 -15.02 -31.00
C ILE A 322 13.62 -14.07 -32.08
N LYS A 323 14.44 -13.11 -32.52
CA LYS A 323 14.13 -12.24 -33.68
C LYS A 323 13.90 -13.07 -34.95
N LYS A 324 14.75 -14.06 -35.21
CA LYS A 324 14.55 -14.99 -36.35
C LYS A 324 13.23 -15.75 -36.25
N LYS A 325 12.92 -16.33 -35.08
CA LYS A 325 11.63 -17.00 -34.83
C LYS A 325 10.43 -16.06 -35.01
N ALA A 326 10.56 -14.79 -34.62
CA ALA A 326 9.51 -13.79 -34.81
C ALA A 326 9.28 -13.48 -36.30
N LEU A 327 10.34 -13.42 -37.11
CA LEU A 327 10.24 -13.24 -38.56
C LEU A 327 9.58 -14.45 -39.23
N GLU A 328 10.02 -15.66 -38.92
CA GLU A 328 9.42 -16.91 -39.42
C GLU A 328 7.92 -17.01 -39.06
N TYR A 329 7.55 -16.55 -37.86
CA TYR A 329 6.15 -16.50 -37.43
C TYR A 329 5.31 -15.51 -38.26
N VAL A 330 5.87 -14.35 -38.61
CA VAL A 330 5.19 -13.36 -39.46
C VAL A 330 5.07 -13.87 -40.89
N GLU A 331 6.15 -14.43 -41.45
CA GLU A 331 6.17 -15.00 -42.80
C GLU A 331 5.16 -16.13 -42.97
N SER A 332 5.07 -17.06 -42.01
CA SER A 332 4.08 -18.14 -42.03
C SER A 332 2.64 -17.66 -41.91
N LYS A 333 2.38 -16.51 -41.28
CA LYS A 333 1.03 -15.91 -41.20
C LYS A 333 0.67 -15.06 -42.40
N VAL A 334 1.63 -14.41 -43.04
CA VAL A 334 1.43 -13.64 -44.28
C VAL A 334 1.25 -14.58 -45.46
N GLY A 335 2.07 -15.63 -45.59
CA GLY A 335 1.92 -16.63 -46.65
C GLY A 335 0.63 -17.45 -46.58
N ALA A 336 0.00 -17.56 -45.40
CA ALA A 336 -1.32 -18.19 -45.23
C ALA A 336 -2.50 -17.26 -45.59
N LEU A 337 -2.29 -15.93 -45.68
CA LEU A 337 -3.29 -14.96 -46.10
C LEU A 337 -3.32 -14.76 -47.62
N ASP A 338 -2.22 -15.09 -48.31
CA ASP A 338 -2.10 -14.98 -49.78
C ASP A 338 -2.59 -16.24 -50.53
N THR A 339 -3.06 -17.27 -49.80
CA THR A 339 -3.51 -18.56 -50.36
C THR A 339 -5.00 -18.87 -50.17
N ASP A 340 -5.79 -17.94 -49.62
CA ASP A 340 -7.25 -18.09 -49.43
C ASP A 340 -8.07 -17.17 -50.35
#